data_AF-A0A847W7U1-F1
#
_entry.id   AF-A0A847W7U1-F1
#
_cell.length_a   1.000
_cell.length_b   1.000
_cell.length_c   1.000
_cell.angle_alpha   90.00
_cell.angle_beta   90.00
_cell.angle_gamma   90.00
#
_symmetry.space_group_name_H-M   'P 1'
#
loop_
_entity.id
_entity.type
_entity.pdbx_description
1 polymer ?
#
loop_
_entity_poly.entity_id
_entity_poly.type
_entity_poly.pdbx_seq_one_letter_code
_entity_poly.pdbx_strand_id
1 'polypeptide(L)'
;DAGQCNDSYSLAVIALKLKEVFGLDDVNKLPIAYNIAWYEQKAVIVLLALLYLGVKNIHLGPTLPSFLSPNVAKVLVDTFGIAGIGSVEDDIKLFMA
;
A
#
# COMPACT_ATOMS: atom_id res chain seq x y z
N ASP A 1 7.55 9.25 11.53
CA ASP A 1 6.98 8.33 12.54
C ASP A 1 5.64 8.89 12.99
N ALA A 2 4.57 8.13 12.81
CA ALA A 2 3.22 8.53 13.21
C ALA A 2 2.75 7.79 14.49
N GLY A 3 3.51 6.82 14.99
CA GLY A 3 3.17 6.00 16.14
C GLY A 3 3.22 4.49 15.88
N GLN A 4 2.30 3.76 16.51
CA GLN A 4 2.13 2.32 16.39
C GLN A 4 1.53 1.90 15.04
N CYS A 5 1.39 0.60 14.79
CA CYS A 5 0.78 0.08 13.56
C CYS A 5 -0.67 0.55 13.34
N ASN A 6 -1.43 0.81 14.41
CA ASN A 6 -2.77 1.41 14.32
C ASN A 6 -2.74 2.89 13.87
N ASP A 7 -1.62 3.58 14.07
CA ASP A 7 -1.45 4.97 13.63
C ASP A 7 -1.20 5.10 12.11
N SER A 8 -1.20 3.97 11.38
CA SER A 8 -1.44 3.97 9.94
C SER A 8 -2.76 4.65 9.57
N TYR A 9 -3.73 4.72 10.48
CA TYR A 9 -4.92 5.55 10.33
C TYR A 9 -4.56 7.03 10.09
N SER A 10 -3.62 7.57 10.87
CA SER A 10 -3.15 8.95 10.71
C SER A 10 -2.50 9.17 9.34
N LEU A 11 -1.74 8.19 8.83
CA LEU A 11 -1.16 8.27 7.47
C LEU A 11 -2.23 8.29 6.38
N ALA A 12 -3.29 7.50 6.54
CA ALA A 12 -4.43 7.54 5.62
C ALA A 12 -5.15 8.91 5.66
N VAL A 13 -5.36 9.48 6.85
CA VAL A 13 -5.93 10.82 7.02
C VAL A 13 -5.05 11.89 6.35
N ILE A 14 -3.73 11.81 6.52
CA ILE A 14 -2.77 12.71 5.86
C ILE A 14 -2.91 12.60 4.33
N ALA A 15 -2.89 11.39 3.77
CA ALA A 15 -3.03 11.20 2.33
C ALA A 15 -4.37 11.76 1.81
N LEU A 16 -5.48 11.48 2.48
CA LEU A 16 -6.79 12.00 2.10
C LEU A 16 -6.85 13.53 2.20
N LYS A 17 -6.21 14.13 3.20
CA LYS A 17 -6.15 15.59 3.32
C LYS A 17 -5.27 16.21 2.24
N LEU A 18 -4.14 15.59 1.88
CA LEU A 18 -3.31 16.03 0.77
C LEU A 18 -4.08 15.94 -0.56
N LYS A 19 -4.81 14.84 -0.79
CA LYS A 19 -5.68 14.68 -1.96
C LYS A 19 -6.66 15.87 -2.08
N GLU A 20 -7.32 16.22 -0.97
CA GLU A 20 -8.25 17.36 -0.91
C GLU A 20 -7.54 18.68 -1.21
N VAL A 21 -6.40 18.96 -0.56
CA VAL A 21 -5.65 20.22 -0.72
C VAL A 21 -5.12 20.40 -2.14
N PHE A 22 -4.70 19.32 -2.80
CA PHE A 22 -4.26 19.34 -4.20
C PHE A 22 -5.42 19.24 -5.21
N GLY A 23 -6.67 19.11 -4.76
CA GLY A 23 -7.84 19.00 -5.63
C GLY A 23 -7.83 17.75 -6.52
N LEU A 24 -7.21 16.66 -6.04
CA LEU A 24 -7.13 15.41 -6.79
C LEU A 24 -8.42 14.59 -6.65
N ASP A 25 -8.87 13.99 -7.74
CA ASP A 25 -10.02 13.07 -7.79
C ASP A 25 -9.67 11.67 -7.24
N ASP A 26 -8.40 11.27 -7.33
CA ASP A 26 -7.89 9.96 -6.89
C ASP A 26 -6.71 10.12 -5.92
N VAL A 27 -6.70 9.34 -4.83
CA VAL A 27 -5.60 9.32 -3.85
C VAL A 27 -4.29 8.80 -4.45
N ASN A 28 -4.37 7.95 -5.47
CA ASN A 28 -3.22 7.35 -6.15
C ASN A 28 -2.48 8.34 -7.07
N LYS A 29 -3.02 9.56 -7.27
CA LYS A 29 -2.35 10.65 -8.00
C LYS A 29 -1.44 11.48 -7.10
N LEU A 30 -1.41 11.21 -5.80
CA LEU A 30 -0.45 11.83 -4.89
C LEU A 30 0.97 11.31 -5.17
N PRO A 31 2.01 12.12 -4.93
CA PRO A 31 3.40 11.69 -5.01
C PRO A 31 3.77 10.84 -3.77
N ILE A 32 3.09 9.72 -3.57
CA ILE A 32 3.27 8.81 -2.45
C ILE A 32 3.37 7.38 -2.99
N ALA A 33 4.50 6.73 -2.71
CA ALA A 33 4.68 5.29 -2.92
C ALA A 33 4.44 4.52 -1.62
N TYR A 34 3.80 3.35 -1.72
CA TYR A 34 3.54 2.46 -0.59
C TYR A 34 4.43 1.22 -0.67
N ASN A 35 5.53 1.22 0.07
CA ASN A 35 6.38 0.05 0.28
C ASN A 35 6.25 -0.42 1.74
N ILE A 36 5.39 -1.41 1.97
CA ILE A 36 4.90 -1.79 3.30
C ILE A 36 5.52 -3.13 3.71
N ALA A 37 6.19 -3.12 4.86
CA ALA A 37 6.58 -4.35 5.55
C ALA A 37 5.44 -4.88 6.41
N TRP A 38 5.23 -6.20 6.42
CA TRP A 38 4.23 -6.84 7.27
C TRP A 38 4.83 -8.06 7.99
N TYR A 39 4.16 -8.49 9.06
CA TYR A 39 4.54 -9.70 9.80
C TYR A 39 3.31 -10.44 10.35
N GLU A 40 2.48 -9.76 11.14
CA GLU A 40 1.32 -10.36 11.81
C GLU A 40 -0.02 -9.80 11.31
N GLN A 41 -1.11 -10.18 11.97
CA GLN A 41 -2.46 -9.99 11.46
C GLN A 41 -2.97 -8.54 11.56
N LYS A 42 -2.42 -7.71 12.45
CA LYS A 42 -2.74 -6.27 12.44
C LYS A 42 -2.24 -5.59 11.17
N ALA A 43 -1.08 -6.00 10.65
CA ALA A 43 -0.63 -5.51 9.34
C ALA A 43 -1.58 -5.92 8.20
N VAL A 44 -2.20 -7.11 8.30
CA VAL A 44 -3.21 -7.56 7.33
C VAL A 44 -4.46 -6.66 7.36
N ILE A 45 -4.98 -6.30 8.53
CA ILE A 45 -6.15 -5.42 8.59
C ILE A 45 -5.83 -4.00 8.14
N VAL A 46 -4.60 -3.50 8.38
CA VAL A 46 -4.13 -2.22 7.84
C VAL A 46 -4.09 -2.26 6.30
N LEU A 47 -3.56 -3.34 5.72
CA LEU A 47 -3.59 -3.54 4.26
C LEU A 47 -5.02 -3.51 3.72
N LEU A 48 -5.94 -4.28 4.31
CA LEU A 48 -7.34 -4.31 3.87
C LEU A 48 -8.02 -2.93 3.98
N ALA A 49 -7.69 -2.15 5.01
CA ALA A 49 -8.17 -0.78 5.15
C ALA A 49 -7.68 0.14 4.02
N LEU A 50 -6.40 0.05 3.65
CA LEU A 50 -5.84 0.83 2.52
C LEU A 50 -6.50 0.43 1.19
N LEU A 51 -6.72 -0.87 0.96
CA LEU A 51 -7.43 -1.35 -0.23
C LEU A 51 -8.87 -0.85 -0.29
N TYR A 52 -9.58 -0.85 0.86
CA TYR A 52 -10.93 -0.28 0.96
C TYR A 52 -10.97 1.22 0.65
N LEU A 53 -9.95 1.97 1.09
CA LEU A 53 -9.78 3.40 0.77
C LEU A 53 -9.37 3.67 -0.68
N GLY A 54 -9.19 2.61 -1.49
CA GLY A 54 -8.86 2.71 -2.90
C GLY A 54 -7.38 2.91 -3.20
N VAL A 55 -6.48 2.71 -2.22
CA VAL A 55 -5.04 2.74 -2.45
C VAL A 55 -4.64 1.55 -3.32
N LYS A 56 -3.84 1.81 -4.36
CA LYS A 56 -3.34 0.86 -5.33
C LYS A 56 -1.81 0.85 -5.37
N ASN A 57 -1.25 -0.13 -6.07
CA ASN A 57 0.19 -0.26 -6.33
C ASN A 57 1.05 -0.41 -5.06
N ILE A 58 0.47 -1.02 -4.02
CA ILE A 58 1.16 -1.31 -2.77
C ILE A 58 2.17 -2.43 -3.00
N HIS A 59 3.44 -2.17 -2.68
CA HIS A 59 4.49 -3.16 -2.62
C HIS A 59 4.53 -3.73 -1.20
N LEU A 60 4.33 -5.05 -1.07
CA LEU A 60 4.16 -5.75 0.20
C LEU A 60 5.27 -6.78 0.38
N GLY A 61 6.03 -6.66 1.47
CA GLY A 61 7.21 -7.48 1.71
C GLY A 61 7.48 -7.83 3.18
N PRO A 62 8.49 -8.69 3.45
CA PRO A 62 9.48 -9.17 2.48
C PRO A 62 8.96 -10.30 1.57
N THR A 63 7.89 -10.97 1.95
CA THR A 63 7.22 -12.00 1.13
C THR A 63 5.73 -11.75 1.09
N LEU A 64 5.04 -12.17 0.04
CA LEU A 64 3.57 -12.15 0.02
C LEU A 64 3.00 -13.16 1.04
N PRO A 65 1.81 -12.88 1.63
CA PRO A 65 1.20 -13.80 2.58
C PRO A 65 0.89 -15.18 1.99
N SER A 66 1.35 -16.22 2.68
CA SER A 66 1.17 -17.62 2.25
C SER A 66 -0.30 -18.09 2.27
N PHE A 67 -1.17 -17.39 3.00
CA PHE A 67 -2.61 -17.68 3.02
C PHE A 67 -3.34 -17.23 1.75
N LEU A 68 -2.68 -16.47 0.85
CA LEU A 68 -3.25 -16.09 -0.43
C LEU A 68 -3.12 -17.26 -1.41
N SER A 69 -4.25 -17.86 -1.78
CA SER A 69 -4.26 -18.83 -2.88
C SER A 69 -3.91 -18.12 -4.20
N PRO A 70 -3.42 -18.86 -5.22
CA PRO A 70 -3.06 -18.25 -6.52
C PRO A 70 -4.19 -17.42 -7.15
N ASN A 71 -5.43 -17.87 -7.04
CA ASN A 71 -6.59 -17.15 -7.57
C ASN A 71 -6.87 -15.86 -6.79
N VAL A 72 -6.76 -15.88 -5.47
CA VAL A 72 -6.96 -14.69 -4.63
C VAL A 72 -5.82 -13.69 -4.87
N ALA A 73 -4.57 -14.16 -4.92
CA ALA A 73 -3.43 -13.34 -5.26
C ALA A 73 -3.60 -12.64 -6.61
N LYS A 74 -4.06 -13.38 -7.64
CA LYS A 74 -4.36 -12.82 -8.96
C LYS A 74 -5.43 -11.72 -8.91
N VAL A 75 -6.50 -11.89 -8.13
CA VAL A 75 -7.52 -10.83 -7.96
C VAL A 75 -6.91 -9.59 -7.31
N LEU A 76 -6.04 -9.76 -6.30
CA LEU A 76 -5.39 -8.64 -5.64
C LEU A 76 -4.43 -7.88 -6.57
N VAL A 77 -3.68 -8.60 -7.41
CA VAL A 77 -2.82 -8.01 -8.44
C VAL A 77 -3.66 -7.28 -9.49
N ASP A 78 -4.64 -7.95 -10.08
CA ASP A 78 -5.44 -7.41 -11.20
C ASP A 78 -6.29 -6.20 -10.76
N THR A 79 -6.79 -6.19 -9.52
CA THR A 79 -7.71 -5.15 -9.03
C THR A 79 -6.99 -3.98 -8.38
N PHE A 80 -5.96 -4.26 -7.59
CA PHE A 80 -5.29 -3.28 -6.72
C PHE A 80 -3.82 -3.03 -7.08
N GLY A 81 -3.23 -3.81 -7.99
CA GLY A 81 -1.82 -3.68 -8.34
C GLY A 81 -0.88 -4.07 -7.20
N ILE A 82 -1.30 -4.97 -6.29
CA ILE A 82 -0.39 -5.46 -5.24
C ILE A 82 0.81 -6.14 -5.89
N ALA A 83 2.01 -5.80 -5.43
CA ALA A 83 3.26 -6.38 -5.88
C ALA A 83 4.14 -6.81 -4.70
N GLY A 84 5.07 -7.73 -4.95
CA GLY A 84 6.17 -8.01 -4.03
C GLY A 84 7.26 -6.94 -4.13
N ILE A 85 8.36 -7.14 -3.40
CA ILE A 85 9.56 -6.29 -3.47
C ILE A 85 10.61 -6.87 -4.43
N GLY A 86 11.43 -6.00 -5.02
CA GLY A 86 12.55 -6.34 -5.88
C GLY A 86 13.91 -6.12 -5.20
N SER A 87 14.91 -5.71 -5.99
CA SER A 87 16.15 -5.18 -5.44
C SER A 87 15.92 -3.75 -4.92
N VAL A 88 16.75 -3.31 -3.98
CA VAL A 88 16.64 -1.94 -3.43
C VAL A 88 16.81 -0.91 -4.55
N GLU A 89 17.79 -1.12 -5.44
CA GLU A 89 18.08 -0.21 -6.55
C GLU A 89 16.92 -0.12 -7.55
N ASP A 90 16.26 -1.24 -7.84
CA ASP A 90 15.15 -1.28 -8.80
C ASP A 90 13.88 -0.69 -8.19
N ASP A 91 13.57 -1.02 -6.94
CA ASP A 91 12.39 -0.50 -6.23
C ASP A 91 12.49 1.02 -6.04
N ILE A 92 13.67 1.55 -5.69
CA ILE A 92 13.86 3.00 -5.59
C ILE A 92 13.65 3.69 -6.94
N LYS A 93 14.19 3.14 -8.03
CA LYS A 93 13.97 3.70 -9.37
C LYS A 93 12.49 3.68 -9.76
N LEU A 94 11.79 2.59 -9.44
CA LEU A 94 10.37 2.43 -9.71
C LEU A 94 9.52 3.46 -8.95
N PHE A 95 9.80 3.70 -7.67
CA PHE A 95 9.00 4.61 -6.83
C PHE A 95 9.25 6.10 -7.07
N MET A 96 10.33 6.44 -7.78
CA MET A 96 10.69 7.83 -8.10
C MET A 96 10.33 8.23 -9.54
N ALA A 97 9.78 7.30 -10.33
CA ALA A 97 9.33 7.53 -11.70
C ALA A 97 7.92 8.16 -11.73
#